data_AF-A0A0F9QFH1-F1
#
_entry.id   AF-A0A0F9QFH1-F1
#
_cell.length_a   1.000
_cell.length_b   1.000
_cell.length_c   1.000
_cell.angle_alpha   90.00
_cell.angle_beta   90.00
_cell.angle_gamma   90.00
#
_symmetry.space_group_name_H-M   'P 1'
#
loop_
_entity.id
_entity.type
_entity.pdbx_description
1 polymer ?
#
loop_
_entity_poly.entity_id
_entity_poly.type
_entity_poly.pdbx_seq_one_letter_code
_entity_poly.pdbx_strand_id
1 'polypeptide(L)'
;MNTDKIEAMAATPLPGEARPSQLFIETFNSTADHIHNWAKRKGFWQVGEDRNDGEMIALMHSELSEALEAIRHGNPPDDKIPEFNGYEAELADCIIRIMDVAIARNLRVAEAIVAKMAFNEGRPYKHGKEF
;
A
#
# COMPACT_ATOMS: atom_id res chain seq x y z
N MET A 1 -34.27 16.95 -15.17
CA MET A 1 -32.96 17.10 -15.85
C MET A 1 -31.98 16.19 -15.11
N ASN A 2 -32.19 14.90 -15.28
CA ASN A 2 -31.43 13.92 -16.08
C ASN A 2 -30.32 13.26 -15.26
N THR A 3 -30.59 12.01 -14.87
CA THR A 3 -29.77 11.06 -14.10
C THR A 3 -28.65 10.41 -14.91
N ASP A 4 -28.40 10.85 -16.16
CA ASP A 4 -27.49 10.19 -17.09
C ASP A 4 -26.11 10.87 -17.25
N LYS A 5 -25.53 11.46 -16.20
CA LYS A 5 -24.18 12.09 -16.29
C LYS A 5 -23.25 11.81 -15.10
N ILE A 6 -23.23 10.57 -14.63
CA ILE A 6 -22.11 10.06 -13.81
C ILE A 6 -21.57 8.76 -14.42
N GLU A 7 -21.40 8.75 -15.74
CA GLU A 7 -20.50 7.85 -16.46
C GLU A 7 -19.42 8.70 -17.12
N ALA A 8 -18.36 9.00 -16.36
CA ALA A 8 -17.10 9.57 -16.84
C ALA A 8 -16.10 9.38 -15.67
N MET A 9 -14.97 8.69 -15.73
CA MET A 9 -14.17 8.19 -16.85
C MET A 9 -13.35 6.97 -16.39
N ALA A 10 -13.81 5.76 -16.69
CA ALA A 10 -12.90 4.64 -16.93
C ALA A 10 -13.39 4.07 -18.25
N ALA A 11 -12.55 4.10 -19.29
CA ALA A 11 -12.88 3.44 -20.54
C ALA A 11 -13.33 2.01 -20.21
N THR A 12 -14.50 1.60 -20.71
CA THR A 12 -14.97 0.23 -20.56
C THR A 12 -13.86 -0.68 -21.10
N PRO A 13 -13.31 -1.62 -20.29
CA PRO A 13 -12.20 -2.45 -20.74
C PRO A 13 -12.59 -3.20 -22.01
N LEU A 14 -11.63 -3.39 -22.91
CA LEU A 14 -11.87 -4.22 -24.08
C LEU A 14 -12.16 -5.68 -23.66
N PRO A 15 -12.87 -6.46 -24.49
CA PRO A 15 -13.12 -7.87 -24.18
C PRO A 15 -11.82 -8.63 -23.90
N GLY A 16 -11.64 -9.08 -22.65
CA GLY A 16 -10.43 -9.79 -22.20
C GLY A 16 -9.45 -8.95 -21.38
N GLU A 17 -9.65 -7.64 -21.25
CA GLU A 17 -8.85 -6.77 -20.38
C GLU A 17 -9.45 -6.70 -18.97
N ALA A 18 -8.60 -6.88 -17.96
CA ALA A 18 -8.99 -6.62 -16.58
C ALA A 18 -9.30 -5.13 -16.40
N ARG A 19 -10.38 -4.81 -15.67
CA ARG A 19 -10.62 -3.43 -15.20
C ARG A 19 -9.38 -2.92 -14.46
N PRO A 20 -9.02 -1.63 -14.53
CA PRO A 20 -7.84 -1.11 -13.83
C PRO A 20 -7.79 -1.49 -12.34
N SER A 21 -8.95 -1.48 -11.67
CA SER A 21 -9.07 -1.93 -10.28
C SER A 21 -8.80 -3.42 -10.09
N GLN A 22 -9.24 -4.27 -11.02
CA GLN A 22 -9.00 -5.70 -10.97
C GLN A 22 -7.52 -6.01 -11.18
N LEU A 23 -6.89 -5.39 -12.17
CA LEU A 23 -5.45 -5.54 -12.43
C LEU A 23 -4.63 -5.08 -11.22
N PHE A 24 -4.99 -3.96 -10.59
CA PHE A 24 -4.35 -3.50 -9.35
C PHE A 24 -4.48 -4.53 -8.22
N ILE A 25 -5.68 -5.06 -7.97
CA ILE A 25 -5.92 -6.07 -6.92
C ILE A 25 -5.06 -7.31 -7.16
N GLU A 26 -5.08 -7.84 -8.38
CA GLU A 26 -4.32 -9.04 -8.74
C GLU A 26 -2.81 -8.82 -8.58
N THR A 27 -2.31 -7.68 -9.07
CA THR A 27 -0.87 -7.36 -9.01
C THR A 27 -0.44 -7.11 -7.57
N PHE A 28 -1.20 -6.35 -6.79
CA PHE A 28 -0.92 -6.10 -5.37
C PHE A 28 -0.84 -7.42 -4.59
N ASN A 29 -1.85 -8.28 -4.74
CA ASN A 29 -1.90 -9.55 -4.01
C ASN A 29 -0.74 -10.47 -4.43
N SER A 30 -0.42 -10.54 -5.73
CA SER A 30 0.73 -11.30 -6.22
C SER A 30 2.07 -10.79 -5.67
N THR A 31 2.26 -9.47 -5.63
CA THR A 31 3.46 -8.85 -5.04
C THR A 31 3.52 -9.08 -3.53
N ALA A 32 2.40 -8.95 -2.82
CA ALA A 32 2.33 -9.18 -1.39
C ALA A 32 2.65 -10.65 -1.04
N ASP A 33 2.16 -11.61 -1.82
CA ASP A 33 2.53 -13.03 -1.70
C ASP A 33 4.03 -13.24 -1.89
N HIS A 34 4.64 -12.57 -2.89
CA HIS A 34 6.08 -12.65 -3.10
C HIS A 34 6.86 -12.12 -1.88
N ILE A 35 6.48 -10.95 -1.37
CA ILE A 35 7.08 -10.31 -0.18
C ILE A 35 6.97 -11.22 1.03
N HIS A 36 5.78 -11.75 1.31
CA HIS A 36 5.55 -12.60 2.48
C HIS A 36 6.35 -13.91 2.39
N ASN A 37 6.43 -14.51 1.20
CA ASN A 37 7.26 -15.69 1.00
C ASN A 37 8.76 -15.37 1.13
N TRP A 38 9.21 -14.19 0.70
CA TRP A 38 10.58 -13.74 0.96
C TRP A 38 10.84 -13.56 2.46
N ALA A 39 9.92 -12.94 3.19
CA ALA A 39 10.04 -12.72 4.64
C ALA A 39 10.16 -14.06 5.41
N LYS A 40 9.34 -15.06 5.06
CA LYS A 40 9.46 -16.44 5.57
C LYS A 40 10.84 -17.03 5.31
N ARG A 41 11.34 -16.94 4.07
CA ARG A 41 12.68 -17.48 3.72
C ARG A 41 13.81 -16.79 4.48
N LYS A 42 13.62 -15.53 4.88
CA LYS A 42 14.57 -14.76 5.70
C LYS A 42 14.44 -15.02 7.21
N GLY A 43 13.49 -15.87 7.62
CA GLY A 43 13.31 -16.26 9.03
C GLY A 43 12.49 -15.27 9.85
N PHE A 44 11.82 -14.30 9.20
CA PHE A 44 10.95 -13.36 9.91
C PHE A 44 9.62 -13.97 10.36
N TRP A 45 9.29 -15.16 9.85
CA TRP A 45 8.09 -15.93 10.18
C TRP A 45 8.49 -17.39 10.38
N GLN A 46 8.40 -17.90 11.60
CA GLN A 46 8.79 -19.27 11.94
C GLN A 46 7.56 -20.15 12.17
N VAL A 47 7.67 -21.44 11.86
CA VAL A 47 6.56 -22.39 12.02
C VAL A 47 6.24 -22.53 13.51
N GLY A 48 4.99 -22.23 13.89
CA GLY A 48 4.51 -22.32 15.26
C GLY A 48 4.71 -21.03 16.08
N GLU A 49 5.33 -20.00 15.50
CA GLU A 49 5.44 -18.67 16.11
C GLU A 49 4.44 -17.73 15.46
N ASP A 50 3.58 -17.12 16.27
CA ASP A 50 2.76 -16.00 15.81
C ASP A 50 3.42 -14.69 16.23
N ARG A 51 3.53 -13.78 15.28
CA ARG A 51 4.06 -12.44 15.55
C ARG A 51 3.01 -11.60 16.27
N ASN A 52 3.47 -10.68 17.11
CA ASN A 52 2.57 -9.75 17.78
C ASN A 52 2.12 -8.65 16.81
N ASP A 53 0.80 -8.43 16.69
CA ASP A 53 0.25 -7.39 15.81
C ASP A 53 0.73 -5.98 16.19
N GLY A 54 0.87 -5.69 17.48
CA GLY A 54 1.39 -4.42 17.97
C GLY A 54 2.85 -4.18 17.57
N GLU A 55 3.68 -5.21 17.61
CA GLU A 55 5.08 -5.15 17.13
C GLU A 55 5.13 -4.87 15.62
N MET A 56 4.32 -5.57 14.83
CA MET A 56 4.28 -5.37 13.38
C MET A 56 3.80 -3.95 13.01
N ILE A 57 2.80 -3.43 13.72
CA ILE A 57 2.35 -2.05 13.55
C ILE A 57 3.45 -1.06 13.97
N ALA A 58 4.14 -1.30 15.10
CA ALA A 58 5.24 -0.46 15.55
C ALA A 58 6.39 -0.40 14.54
N LEU A 59 6.67 -1.51 13.84
CA LEU A 59 7.64 -1.56 12.74
C LEU A 59 7.18 -0.77 11.50
N MET A 60 5.89 -0.62 11.24
CA MET A 60 5.42 0.29 10.19
C MET A 60 5.58 1.75 10.62
N HIS A 61 5.34 2.02 11.90
CA HIS A 61 5.56 3.35 12.47
C HIS A 61 7.04 3.76 12.47
N SER A 62 7.99 2.82 12.61
CA SER A 62 9.42 3.15 12.49
C SER A 62 9.73 3.65 11.09
N GLU A 63 9.25 3.00 10.02
CA GLU A 63 9.59 3.44 8.65
C GLU A 63 9.01 4.82 8.36
N LEU A 64 7.80 5.11 8.87
CA LEU A 64 7.24 6.45 8.77
C LEU A 64 8.02 7.51 9.58
N SER A 65 8.69 7.09 10.66
CA SER A 65 9.58 7.96 11.42
C SER A 65 10.90 8.19 10.68
N GLU A 66 11.46 7.17 10.05
CA GLU A 66 12.64 7.26 9.19
C GLU A 66 12.37 8.15 7.97
N ALA A 67 11.19 8.01 7.35
CA ALA A 67 10.71 8.88 6.28
C ALA A 67 10.68 10.37 6.70
N LEU A 68 10.21 10.66 7.92
CA LEU A 68 10.23 12.02 8.46
C LEU A 68 11.67 12.52 8.71
N GLU A 69 12.54 11.66 9.22
CA GLU A 69 13.95 12.00 9.44
C GLU A 69 14.69 12.24 8.11
N ALA A 70 14.41 11.49 7.05
CA ALA A 70 14.96 11.75 5.72
C ALA A 70 14.63 13.18 5.25
N ILE A 71 13.37 13.59 5.37
CA ILE A 71 12.94 14.97 5.04
C ILE A 71 13.68 16.01 5.89
N ARG A 72 13.83 15.77 7.20
CA ARG A 72 14.54 16.69 8.11
C ARG A 72 16.00 16.90 7.75
N HIS A 73 16.63 15.89 7.14
CA HIS A 73 18.02 15.93 6.71
C HIS A 73 18.19 16.33 5.24
N GLY A 74 17.17 16.96 4.63
CA GLY A 74 17.25 17.47 3.25
C GLY A 74 16.94 16.43 2.18
N ASN A 75 16.39 15.27 2.58
CA ASN A 75 15.97 14.17 1.72
C ASN A 75 17.06 13.71 0.72
N PRO A 76 18.24 13.28 1.21
CA PRO A 76 19.31 12.79 0.35
C PRO A 76 18.90 11.50 -0.38
N PRO A 77 19.65 11.09 -1.42
CA PRO A 77 19.57 9.73 -1.96
C PRO A 77 19.66 8.67 -0.85
N ASP A 78 18.91 7.58 -0.99
CA ASP A 78 18.99 6.44 -0.08
C ASP A 78 20.35 5.72 -0.19
N ASP A 79 20.83 5.17 0.93
CA ASP A 79 22.15 4.52 0.99
C ASP A 79 22.19 3.18 0.22
N LYS A 80 21.06 2.48 0.09
CA LYS A 80 20.95 1.14 -0.50
C LYS A 80 20.44 1.20 -1.95
N ILE A 81 19.52 2.12 -2.25
CA ILE A 81 18.90 2.34 -3.56
C ILE A 81 19.06 3.81 -3.99
N PRO A 82 20.29 4.25 -4.32
CA PRO A 82 20.63 5.66 -4.50
C PRO A 82 19.96 6.37 -5.68
N GLU A 83 19.21 5.65 -6.52
CA GLU A 83 18.32 6.22 -7.53
C GLU A 83 17.03 6.83 -6.95
N PHE A 84 16.69 6.50 -5.70
CA PHE A 84 15.57 7.08 -4.95
C PHE A 84 16.08 7.93 -3.78
N ASN A 85 15.26 8.88 -3.33
CA ASN A 85 15.55 9.60 -2.09
C ASN A 85 15.10 8.80 -0.85
N GLY A 86 15.65 9.13 0.33
CA GLY A 86 15.32 8.45 1.58
C GLY A 86 13.82 8.46 1.89
N TYR A 87 13.11 9.55 1.59
CA TYR A 87 11.66 9.61 1.81
C TYR A 87 10.89 8.58 0.95
N GLU A 88 11.26 8.42 -0.32
CA GLU A 88 10.68 7.40 -1.21
C GLU A 88 11.00 5.97 -0.73
N ALA A 89 12.25 5.72 -0.33
CA ALA A 89 12.70 4.42 0.15
C ALA A 89 11.92 3.99 1.40
N GLU A 90 11.77 4.87 2.39
CA GLU A 90 11.11 4.54 3.65
C GLU A 90 9.58 4.38 3.50
N LEU A 91 8.95 5.13 2.59
CA LEU A 91 7.54 4.89 2.24
C LEU A 91 7.37 3.52 1.56
N ALA A 92 8.32 3.11 0.70
CA ALA A 92 8.30 1.80 0.09
C ALA A 92 8.45 0.69 1.14
N ASP A 93 9.37 0.84 2.10
CA ASP A 93 9.55 -0.12 3.21
C ASP A 93 8.27 -0.25 4.06
N CYS A 94 7.57 0.86 4.33
CA CYS A 94 6.27 0.83 5.00
C CYS A 94 5.22 0.04 4.20
N ILE A 95 5.13 0.26 2.88
CA ILE A 95 4.21 -0.48 1.99
C ILE A 95 4.55 -1.98 1.98
N ILE A 96 5.84 -2.34 1.92
CA ILE A 96 6.30 -3.73 1.96
C ILE A 96 5.85 -4.41 3.26
N ARG A 97 5.95 -3.74 4.41
CA ARG A 97 5.46 -4.26 5.69
C ARG A 97 3.94 -4.44 5.70
N ILE A 98 3.19 -3.48 5.15
CA ILE A 98 1.73 -3.59 5.02
C ILE A 98 1.36 -4.80 4.15
N MET A 99 2.07 -5.00 3.04
CA MET A 99 1.87 -6.16 2.14
C MET A 99 2.18 -7.48 2.84
N ASP A 100 3.28 -7.57 3.59
CA ASP A 100 3.63 -8.77 4.37
C ASP A 100 2.51 -9.13 5.37
N VAL A 101 2.06 -8.15 6.16
CA VAL A 101 0.96 -8.33 7.12
C VAL A 101 -0.35 -8.70 6.44
N ALA A 102 -0.64 -8.13 5.25
CA ALA A 102 -1.84 -8.44 4.50
C ALA A 102 -1.95 -9.95 4.23
N ILE A 103 -0.87 -10.58 3.76
CA ILE A 103 -0.85 -12.02 3.51
C ILE A 103 -0.81 -12.81 4.82
N ALA A 104 0.04 -12.41 5.77
CA ALA A 104 0.20 -13.11 7.04
C ALA A 104 -1.10 -13.22 7.85
N ARG A 105 -2.01 -12.25 7.68
CA ARG A 105 -3.30 -12.16 8.38
C ARG A 105 -4.51 -12.43 7.47
N ASN A 106 -4.29 -12.85 6.22
CA ASN A 106 -5.36 -13.11 5.25
C ASN A 106 -6.31 -11.91 5.08
N LEU A 107 -5.75 -10.71 4.95
CA LEU A 107 -6.46 -9.44 4.81
C LEU A 107 -6.58 -9.03 3.34
N ARG A 108 -7.73 -8.44 2.99
CA ARG A 108 -8.07 -7.98 1.63
C ARG A 108 -7.71 -6.51 1.43
N VAL A 109 -6.43 -6.18 1.63
CA VAL A 109 -5.95 -4.78 1.66
C VAL A 109 -6.12 -4.10 0.30
N ALA A 110 -5.81 -4.78 -0.81
CA ALA A 110 -5.96 -4.20 -2.15
C ALA A 110 -7.42 -3.85 -2.46
N GLU A 111 -8.35 -4.74 -2.13
CA GLU A 111 -9.78 -4.47 -2.32
C GLU A 111 -10.28 -3.37 -1.39
N ALA A 112 -9.78 -3.31 -0.15
CA ALA A 112 -10.09 -2.23 0.78
C ALA A 112 -9.61 -0.87 0.24
N ILE A 113 -8.44 -0.81 -0.39
CA ILE A 113 -7.93 0.40 -1.06
C ILE A 113 -8.87 0.83 -2.19
N VAL A 114 -9.22 -0.08 -3.11
CA VAL A 114 -10.13 0.20 -4.23
C VAL A 114 -11.49 0.70 -3.73
N ALA A 115 -12.07 0.00 -2.76
CA ALA A 115 -13.35 0.39 -2.17
C ALA A 115 -13.28 1.76 -1.46
N LYS A 116 -12.18 2.03 -0.76
CA LYS A 116 -11.99 3.29 -0.04
C LYS A 116 -11.78 4.47 -0.98
N MET A 117 -11.05 4.28 -2.08
CA MET A 117 -10.85 5.30 -3.11
C MET A 117 -12.18 5.67 -3.78
N ALA A 118 -12.95 4.68 -4.23
CA ALA A 118 -14.29 4.91 -4.79
C ALA A 118 -15.22 5.64 -3.81
N PHE A 119 -15.15 5.32 -2.52
CA PHE A 119 -15.88 6.06 -1.49
C PHE A 119 -15.40 7.51 -1.33
N ASN A 120 -14.07 7.74 -1.34
CA ASN A 120 -13.48 9.05 -1.15
C ASN A 120 -13.71 10.01 -2.32
N GLU A 121 -13.83 9.50 -3.55
CA GLU A 121 -14.21 10.29 -4.75
C GLU A 121 -15.56 10.99 -4.57
N GLY A 122 -16.50 10.36 -3.85
CA GLY A 122 -17.82 10.93 -3.57
C GLY A 122 -17.83 12.00 -2.47
N ARG A 123 -16.70 12.32 -1.84
CA ARG A 123 -16.66 13.21 -0.69
C ARG A 123 -16.27 14.65 -1.08
N PRO A 124 -16.81 15.69 -0.41
CA PRO A 124 -16.56 17.10 -0.76
C PRO A 124 -15.11 17.53 -0.49
N TYR A 125 -14.58 18.60 -1.09
CA TYR A 125 -13.19 19.00 -0.84
C TYR A 125 -12.81 19.08 0.66
N LYS A 126 -11.70 18.45 1.06
CA LYS A 126 -11.14 18.34 2.43
C LYS A 126 -12.05 17.73 3.53
N HIS A 127 -13.34 17.53 3.31
CA HIS A 127 -14.32 17.02 4.29
C HIS A 127 -14.21 17.71 5.67
N GLY A 128 -13.88 19.00 5.68
CA GLY A 128 -13.68 19.76 6.92
C GLY A 128 -12.38 19.49 7.68
N LYS A 129 -11.34 18.91 7.05
CA LYS A 129 -10.00 18.79 7.63
C LYS A 129 -9.08 19.93 7.17
N GLU A 130 -8.25 20.41 8.08
CA GLU A 130 -7.24 21.46 7.81
C GLU A 130 -5.95 20.88 7.21
N PHE A 131 -5.66 19.61 7.51
CA PHE A 131 -4.49 18.84 7.11
C PHE A 131 -4.89 17.40 6.76
#